data_AF-J9EXU4-F1
#
_entry.id   AF-J9EXU4-F1
#
_cell.length_a   1.000
_cell.length_b   1.000
_cell.length_c   1.000
_cell.angle_alpha   90.00
_cell.angle_beta   90.00
_cell.angle_gamma   90.00
#
_symmetry.space_group_name_H-M   'P 1'
#
loop_
_entity.id
_entity.type
_entity.pdbx_description
1 polymer ?
#
loop_
_entity_poly.entity_id
_entity_poly.type
_entity_poly.pdbx_seq_one_letter_code
_entity_poly.pdbx_strand_id
1 'polypeptide(L)'
;KNVNRLISQFTSRNYLIDCLLASCYIPFYSGSSPPVIDGDQYIDGGFTNNLPVFEELPTITISPFSGSAIIAPNDYDSLSFREWRLRVGTQELKVNVQNMIRGAQALFPPNLDVLKSYYEMGQRDAMRFLLGAGILERQLGDAV
;
A
#
# COMPACT_ATOMS: atom_id res chain seq x y z
N LYS A 1 14.26 -17.84 -10.57
CA LYS A 1 14.64 -16.91 -9.47
C LYS A 1 13.40 -16.08 -9.16
N ASN A 2 12.98 -15.99 -7.91
CA ASN A 2 11.82 -15.18 -7.53
C ASN A 2 12.23 -13.70 -7.53
N VAL A 3 11.71 -12.92 -8.47
CA VAL A 3 12.07 -11.51 -8.67
C VAL A 3 10.80 -10.66 -8.73
N ASN A 4 10.84 -9.47 -8.17
CA ASN A 4 9.76 -8.50 -8.35
C ASN A 4 9.85 -7.91 -9.76
N ARG A 5 8.70 -7.79 -10.44
CA ARG A 5 8.61 -7.17 -11.76
C ARG A 5 7.68 -5.97 -11.69
N LEU A 6 8.21 -4.79 -12.04
CA LEU A 6 7.42 -3.58 -12.22
C LEU A 6 6.95 -3.50 -13.67
N ILE A 7 5.65 -3.53 -13.89
CA ILE A 7 5.04 -3.39 -15.22
C ILE A 7 4.33 -2.04 -15.26
N SER A 8 4.83 -1.13 -16.11
CA SER A 8 4.29 0.22 -16.28
C SER A 8 3.80 0.51 -17.70
N GLN A 9 3.98 -0.43 -18.63
CA GLN A 9 3.49 -0.35 -20.00
C GLN A 9 2.55 -1.52 -20.26
N PHE A 10 1.36 -1.22 -20.78
CA PHE A 10 0.31 -2.20 -21.00
C PHE A 10 -0.10 -2.21 -22.47
N THR A 11 -0.05 -3.39 -23.09
CA THR A 11 -0.33 -3.56 -24.53
C THR A 11 -1.83 -3.52 -24.86
N SER A 12 -2.68 -3.79 -23.87
CA SER A 12 -4.14 -3.74 -24.01
C SER A 12 -4.81 -3.57 -22.64
N ARG A 13 -6.12 -3.25 -22.65
CA ARG A 13 -6.96 -3.23 -21.44
C ARG A 13 -6.95 -4.58 -20.71
N ASN A 14 -7.01 -5.69 -21.44
CA ASN A 14 -7.03 -7.02 -20.84
C ASN A 14 -5.70 -7.33 -20.17
N TYR A 15 -4.58 -7.00 -20.83
CA TYR A 15 -3.25 -7.16 -20.25
C TYR A 15 -3.08 -6.35 -18.96
N LEU A 16 -3.60 -5.12 -18.90
CA LEU A 16 -3.64 -4.32 -17.67
C LEU A 16 -4.43 -5.04 -16.56
N ILE A 17 -5.63 -5.55 -16.88
CA ILE A 17 -6.46 -6.27 -15.91
C ILE A 17 -5.72 -7.51 -15.38
N ASP A 18 -5.09 -8.29 -16.26
CA ASP A 18 -4.31 -9.47 -15.88
C ASP A 18 -3.14 -9.10 -14.96
N CYS A 19 -2.42 -8.01 -15.27
CA CYS A 19 -1.34 -7.50 -14.43
C CYS A 19 -1.84 -7.05 -13.05
N LEU A 20 -3.02 -6.41 -12.97
CA LEU A 20 -3.61 -6.00 -11.69
C LEU A 20 -4.05 -7.20 -10.87
N LEU A 21 -4.68 -8.20 -11.49
CA LEU A 21 -5.08 -9.45 -10.84
C LEU A 21 -3.87 -10.22 -10.31
N ALA A 22 -2.78 -10.27 -11.08
CA ALA A 22 -1.50 -10.81 -10.63
C ALA A 22 -0.95 -10.04 -9.42
N SER A 23 -0.97 -8.72 -9.49
CA SER A 23 -0.43 -7.85 -8.43
C SER A 23 -1.22 -7.89 -7.13
N CYS A 24 -2.49 -8.32 -7.13
CA CYS A 24 -3.32 -8.50 -5.94
C CYS A 24 -3.65 -9.97 -5.65
N TYR A 25 -2.92 -10.93 -6.25
CA TYR A 25 -3.13 -12.35 -6.00
C TYR A 25 -2.46 -12.78 -4.70
N ILE A 26 -3.21 -12.83 -3.61
CA ILE A 26 -2.73 -13.34 -2.34
C ILE A 26 -2.89 -14.88 -2.34
N PRO A 27 -1.81 -15.67 -2.23
CA PRO A 27 -1.92 -17.13 -2.25
C PRO A 27 -2.90 -17.65 -1.20
N PHE A 28 -3.67 -18.70 -1.56
CA PHE A 28 -4.74 -19.30 -0.75
C PHE A 28 -5.98 -18.43 -0.51
N TYR A 29 -5.85 -17.10 -0.54
CA TYR A 29 -6.97 -16.18 -0.45
C TYR A 29 -7.64 -15.96 -1.81
N SER A 30 -6.85 -15.65 -2.83
CA SER A 30 -7.34 -15.35 -4.19
C SER A 30 -7.62 -16.60 -5.04
N GLY A 31 -7.14 -17.78 -4.61
CA GLY A 31 -7.33 -19.05 -5.32
C GLY A 31 -6.14 -20.00 -5.18
N SER A 32 -6.15 -21.06 -5.99
CA SER A 32 -5.09 -22.08 -6.04
C SER A 32 -4.14 -21.92 -7.22
N SER A 33 -4.53 -21.19 -8.27
CA SER A 33 -3.74 -21.01 -9.50
C SER A 33 -3.39 -19.54 -9.70
N PRO A 34 -2.10 -19.16 -9.56
CA PRO A 34 -1.65 -17.79 -9.78
C PRO A 34 -1.82 -17.35 -11.24
N PRO A 35 -2.12 -16.06 -11.50
CA PRO A 35 -2.14 -15.51 -12.85
C PRO A 35 -0.78 -15.64 -13.55
N VAL A 36 -0.83 -15.76 -14.88
CA VAL A 36 0.36 -15.88 -15.74
C VAL A 36 0.50 -14.64 -16.60
N ILE A 37 1.64 -13.95 -16.51
CA ILE A 37 1.98 -12.79 -17.34
C ILE A 37 3.24 -13.13 -18.12
N ASP A 38 3.17 -13.04 -19.45
CA ASP A 38 4.30 -13.33 -20.36
C ASP A 38 4.96 -14.71 -20.14
N GLY A 39 4.19 -15.71 -19.69
CA GLY A 39 4.67 -17.07 -19.46
C GLY A 39 5.14 -17.37 -18.03
N ASP A 40 5.24 -16.36 -17.17
CA ASP A 40 5.63 -16.51 -15.76
C ASP A 40 4.43 -16.39 -14.82
N GLN A 41 4.41 -17.16 -13.72
CA GLN A 41 3.40 -17.05 -12.66
C GLN A 41 3.73 -15.93 -11.68
N TYR A 42 2.72 -15.16 -11.29
CA TYR A 42 2.86 -14.03 -10.38
C TYR A 42 1.93 -14.13 -9.18
N ILE A 43 2.42 -13.63 -8.05
CA ILE A 43 1.65 -13.44 -6.82
C ILE A 43 1.79 -11.98 -6.38
N ASP A 44 0.94 -11.57 -5.46
CA ASP A 44 0.99 -10.26 -4.81
C ASP A 44 2.37 -9.96 -4.20
N GLY A 45 2.83 -8.72 -4.39
CA GLY A 45 4.15 -8.26 -3.95
C GLY A 45 4.26 -7.99 -2.45
N GLY A 46 3.19 -8.17 -1.66
CA GLY A 46 3.12 -7.74 -0.28
C GLY A 46 4.12 -8.44 0.65
N PHE A 47 4.55 -9.66 0.32
CA PHE A 47 5.58 -10.36 1.08
C PHE A 47 7.02 -9.95 0.73
N THR A 48 7.22 -9.23 -0.38
CA THR A 48 8.55 -8.93 -0.93
C THR A 48 8.79 -7.42 -1.06
N ASN A 49 7.95 -6.70 -1.80
CA ASN A 49 8.07 -5.27 -2.06
C ASN A 49 6.72 -4.56 -1.95
N ASN A 50 6.12 -4.57 -0.75
CA ASN A 50 4.79 -4.02 -0.48
C ASN A 50 4.71 -2.50 -0.60
N LEU A 51 5.82 -1.79 -0.38
CA LEU A 51 5.89 -0.33 -0.46
C LEU A 51 7.11 0.07 -1.29
N PRO A 52 7.02 -0.03 -2.64
CA PRO A 52 8.12 0.30 -3.52
C PRO A 52 8.51 1.78 -3.41
N VAL A 53 9.81 2.03 -3.37
CA VAL A 53 10.42 3.37 -3.40
C VAL A 53 11.38 3.42 -4.57
N PHE A 54 11.33 4.50 -5.35
CA PHE A 54 12.25 4.74 -6.46
C PHE A 54 13.43 5.57 -5.97
N GLU A 55 14.65 5.15 -6.27
CA GLU A 55 15.86 5.88 -5.85
C GLU A 55 16.08 7.14 -6.69
N GLU A 56 15.59 7.14 -7.93
CA GLU A 56 15.82 8.19 -8.91
C GLU A 56 14.86 9.38 -8.78
N LEU A 57 13.75 9.20 -8.06
CA LEU A 57 12.66 10.18 -8.00
C LEU A 57 12.06 10.27 -6.59
N PRO A 58 11.71 11.46 -6.10
CA PRO A 58 10.97 11.61 -4.85
C PRO A 58 9.68 10.78 -4.86
N THR A 59 9.58 9.81 -3.94
CA THR A 59 8.42 8.92 -3.84
C THR A 59 7.61 9.27 -2.59
N ILE A 60 6.35 9.66 -2.77
CA ILE A 60 5.40 9.82 -1.66
C ILE A 60 4.78 8.46 -1.35
N THR A 61 5.12 7.90 -0.20
CA THR A 61 4.62 6.59 0.23
C THR A 61 3.31 6.72 1.00
N ILE A 62 2.36 5.84 0.69
CA ILE A 62 1.04 5.80 1.31
C ILE A 62 0.81 4.39 1.87
N SER A 63 0.36 4.30 3.11
CA SER A 63 0.03 3.02 3.74
C SER A 63 -1.29 3.10 4.51
N PRO A 64 -2.14 2.07 4.41
CA PRO A 64 -3.30 1.95 5.28
C PRO A 64 -2.91 1.53 6.72
N PHE A 65 -1.65 1.24 6.99
CA PHE A 65 -1.14 0.84 8.30
C PHE A 65 -0.26 1.94 8.90
N SER A 66 -0.32 2.13 10.22
CA SER A 66 0.63 3.02 10.89
C SER A 66 2.05 2.44 10.85
N GLY A 67 3.05 3.28 10.61
CA GLY A 67 4.41 2.80 10.36
C GLY A 67 5.34 3.90 9.85
N SER A 68 6.16 3.55 8.87
CA SER A 68 7.19 4.42 8.27
C SER A 68 6.76 5.16 7.00
N ALA A 69 5.57 4.87 6.45
CA ALA A 69 5.06 5.56 5.27
C ALA A 69 4.80 7.05 5.56
N ILE A 70 4.98 7.90 4.55
CA ILE A 70 4.81 9.35 4.66
C ILE A 70 3.35 9.71 5.00
N ILE A 71 2.41 9.05 4.31
CA ILE A 71 0.97 9.20 4.56
C ILE A 71 0.48 7.88 5.16
N ALA A 72 0.12 7.91 6.43
CA ALA A 72 -0.35 6.74 7.18
C ALA A 72 -1.22 7.16 8.38
N PRO A 73 -2.06 6.25 8.90
CA PRO A 73 -2.77 6.47 10.15
C PRO A 73 -1.82 6.84 11.29
N ASN A 74 -2.18 7.87 12.06
CA ASN A 74 -1.47 8.23 13.28
C ASN A 74 -2.14 7.57 14.49
N ASP A 75 -1.76 6.34 14.78
CA ASP A 75 -2.21 5.62 15.97
C ASP A 75 -1.50 6.19 17.21
N TYR A 76 -2.26 6.82 18.10
CA TYR A 76 -1.76 7.26 19.40
C TYR A 76 -1.62 6.07 20.35
N ASP A 77 -0.39 5.68 20.66
CA ASP A 77 -0.12 4.74 21.75
C ASP A 77 -0.02 5.50 23.07
N SER A 78 -0.99 5.30 23.97
CA SER A 78 -0.99 5.87 25.32
C SER A 78 0.08 5.27 26.25
N LEU A 79 0.79 4.23 25.81
CA LEU A 79 1.79 3.48 26.56
C LEU A 79 3.16 3.57 25.87
N SER A 80 3.69 4.79 25.75
CA SER A 80 4.93 5.12 25.04
C SER A 80 6.19 4.71 25.82
N PHE A 81 6.40 3.40 26.03
CA PHE A 81 7.65 2.91 26.63
C PHE A 81 8.51 2.09 25.66
N ARG A 82 7.95 1.47 24.61
CA ARG A 82 8.70 0.90 23.47
C ARG A 82 7.81 0.78 22.22
N GLU A 83 8.10 1.55 21.17
CA GLU A 83 7.45 1.39 19.86
C GLU A 83 8.09 0.18 19.13
N TRP A 84 7.35 -0.93 19.06
CA TRP A 84 7.79 -2.12 18.32
C TRP A 84 7.40 -2.00 16.84
N ARG A 85 8.30 -2.44 15.96
CA ARG A 85 8.10 -2.37 14.51
C ARG A 85 8.34 -3.74 13.87
N LEU A 86 7.53 -4.06 12.86
CA LEU A 86 7.63 -5.26 12.04
C LEU A 86 7.83 -4.86 10.58
N ARG A 87 8.77 -5.54 9.90
CA ARG A 87 8.99 -5.35 8.46
C ARG A 87 8.33 -6.48 7.68
N VAL A 88 7.46 -6.10 6.73
CA VAL A 88 6.78 -7.01 5.80
C VAL A 88 7.16 -6.57 4.39
N GLY A 89 7.93 -7.40 3.68
CA GLY A 89 8.59 -7.00 2.45
C GLY A 89 9.48 -5.77 2.67
N THR A 90 9.24 -4.70 1.93
CA THR A 90 9.91 -3.40 2.08
C THR A 90 9.24 -2.46 3.08
N GLN A 91 8.04 -2.78 3.56
CA GLN A 91 7.24 -1.89 4.40
C GLN A 91 7.48 -2.14 5.89
N GLU A 92 7.66 -1.07 6.67
CA GLU A 92 7.80 -1.13 8.13
C GLU A 92 6.54 -0.61 8.82
N LEU A 93 5.95 -1.46 9.67
CA LEU A 93 4.67 -1.31 10.35
C LEU A 93 4.87 -1.21 11.86
N LYS A 94 4.04 -0.44 12.55
CA LYS A 94 3.94 -0.51 14.02
C LYS A 94 3.24 -1.80 14.45
N VAL A 95 3.75 -2.41 15.52
CA VAL A 95 3.08 -3.56 16.17
C VAL A 95 2.14 -3.01 17.23
N ASN A 96 0.88 -2.79 16.84
CA ASN A 96 -0.19 -2.35 17.72
C ASN A 96 -1.53 -3.02 17.34
N VAL A 97 -2.53 -2.88 18.22
CA VAL A 97 -3.85 -3.51 18.06
C VAL A 97 -4.56 -2.98 16.81
N GLN A 98 -4.41 -1.69 16.52
CA GLN A 98 -5.04 -1.03 15.38
C GLN A 98 -4.55 -1.62 14.06
N ASN A 99 -3.24 -1.81 13.88
CA ASN A 99 -2.68 -2.47 12.69
C ASN A 99 -3.04 -3.96 12.60
N MET A 100 -3.15 -4.66 13.73
CA MET A 100 -3.66 -6.04 13.72
C MET A 100 -5.10 -6.11 13.20
N ILE A 101 -5.97 -5.20 13.65
CA ILE A 101 -7.35 -5.10 13.15
C ILE A 101 -7.37 -4.77 11.66
N ARG A 102 -6.58 -3.78 11.22
CA ARG A 102 -6.47 -3.41 9.79
C ARG A 102 -5.95 -4.58 8.94
N GLY A 103 -5.01 -5.37 9.46
CA GLY A 103 -4.45 -6.53 8.76
C GLY A 103 -5.48 -7.63 8.56
N ALA A 104 -6.27 -7.93 9.59
CA ALA A 104 -7.40 -8.86 9.48
C ALA A 104 -8.44 -8.34 8.47
N GLN A 105 -8.75 -7.04 8.51
CA GLN A 105 -9.73 -6.41 7.65
C GLN A 105 -9.29 -6.23 6.20
N ALA A 106 -7.98 -6.22 5.93
CA ALA A 106 -7.44 -6.23 4.57
C ALA A 106 -7.71 -7.57 3.87
N LEU A 107 -7.71 -8.68 4.61
CA LEU A 107 -8.08 -10.00 4.10
C LEU A 107 -9.60 -10.23 4.17
N PHE A 108 -10.26 -9.75 5.21
CA PHE A 108 -11.69 -9.95 5.42
C PHE A 108 -12.39 -8.59 5.52
N PRO A 109 -12.90 -8.05 4.39
CA PRO A 109 -13.47 -6.72 4.35
C PRO A 109 -14.54 -6.50 5.43
N PRO A 110 -14.44 -5.41 6.21
CA PRO A 110 -15.42 -5.09 7.23
C PRO A 110 -16.69 -4.51 6.58
N ASN A 111 -17.67 -4.13 7.41
CA ASN A 111 -18.88 -3.47 6.93
C ASN A 111 -18.58 -2.10 6.27
N LEU A 112 -19.56 -1.58 5.54
CA LEU A 112 -19.43 -0.32 4.79
C LEU A 112 -19.10 0.89 5.67
N ASP A 113 -19.59 0.93 6.92
CA ASP A 113 -19.31 2.05 7.83
C ASP A 113 -17.83 2.10 8.20
N VAL A 114 -17.22 0.94 8.48
CA VAL A 114 -15.79 0.84 8.75
C VAL A 114 -14.97 1.19 7.50
N LEU A 115 -15.37 0.69 6.32
CA LEU A 115 -14.70 1.06 5.07
C LEU A 115 -14.76 2.57 4.78
N LYS A 116 -15.92 3.20 5.03
CA LYS A 116 -16.08 4.65 4.91
C LYS A 116 -15.16 5.38 5.90
N SER A 117 -15.03 4.87 7.11
CA SER A 117 -14.11 5.45 8.11
C SER A 117 -12.64 5.42 7.64
N TYR A 118 -12.22 4.36 6.93
CA TYR A 118 -10.89 4.29 6.34
C TYR A 118 -10.70 5.25 5.18
N TYR A 119 -11.70 5.38 4.32
CA TYR A 119 -11.68 6.37 3.24
C TYR A 119 -11.49 7.80 3.79
N GLU A 120 -12.29 8.19 4.78
CA GLU A 120 -12.20 9.51 5.40
C GLU A 120 -10.88 9.71 6.16
N MET A 121 -10.36 8.64 6.79
CA MET A 121 -9.05 8.66 7.46
C MET A 121 -7.93 8.92 6.46
N GLY A 122 -7.87 8.17 5.36
CA GLY A 122 -6.88 8.37 4.29
C GLY A 122 -6.93 9.78 3.70
N GLN A 123 -8.14 10.33 3.51
CA GLN A 123 -8.31 11.71 3.07
C GLN A 123 -7.71 12.71 4.07
N ARG A 124 -7.97 12.55 5.37
CA ARG A 124 -7.42 13.43 6.41
C ARG A 124 -5.90 13.31 6.51
N ASP A 125 -5.35 12.10 6.42
CA ASP A 125 -3.91 11.88 6.50
C ASP A 125 -3.19 12.48 5.29
N ALA A 126 -3.74 12.32 4.09
CA ALA A 126 -3.22 12.97 2.89
C ALA A 126 -3.30 14.50 2.99
N MET A 127 -4.43 15.04 3.45
CA MET A 127 -4.60 16.49 3.66
C MET A 127 -3.58 17.05 4.65
N ARG A 128 -3.32 16.33 5.76
CA ARG A 128 -2.30 16.72 6.75
C ARG A 128 -0.91 16.77 6.12
N PHE A 129 -0.57 15.80 5.28
CA PHE A 129 0.70 15.80 4.55
C PHE A 129 0.80 16.99 3.58
N LEU A 130 -0.22 17.23 2.75
CA LEU A 130 -0.23 18.33 1.78
C LEU A 130 -0.08 19.70 2.46
N LEU A 131 -0.78 19.91 3.59
CA LEU A 131 -0.67 21.10 4.43
C LEU A 131 0.74 21.25 5.02
N GLY A 132 1.27 20.18 5.61
CA GLY A 132 2.59 20.19 6.25
C GLY A 132 3.74 20.40 5.26
N ALA A 133 3.59 19.91 4.03
CA ALA A 133 4.55 20.10 2.95
C ALA A 133 4.35 21.40 2.16
N GLY A 134 3.27 22.15 2.40
CA GLY A 134 2.99 23.40 1.70
C GLY A 134 2.68 23.23 0.21
N ILE A 135 2.12 22.08 -0.20
CA ILE A 135 1.85 21.71 -1.61
C ILE A 135 0.37 21.58 -1.94
N LEU A 136 -0.50 22.22 -1.14
CA LEU A 136 -1.94 22.25 -1.37
C LEU A 136 -2.34 22.94 -2.67
N GLU A 137 -1.60 24.00 -3.02
CA GLU A 137 -1.77 24.70 -4.27
C GLU A 137 -0.70 24.21 -5.24
N ARG A 138 -1.14 23.82 -6.44
CA ARG A 138 -0.22 23.56 -7.54
C ARG A 138 0.53 24.86 -7.82
N GLN A 139 1.86 24.88 -7.63
CA GLN A 139 2.69 25.94 -8.20
C GLN A 139 2.52 25.90 -9.73
N LEU A 140 2.30 27.05 -10.36
CA LEU A 140 2.14 27.18 -11.81
C LEU A 140 3.31 26.51 -12.55
N GLY A 141 3.02 25.65 -13.54
CA GLY A 141 4.01 24.86 -14.31
C GLY A 141 4.52 23.64 -13.52
N ASP A 142 4.65 22.42 -14.03
CA ASP A 142 5.01 21.98 -15.37
C ASP A 142 4.20 20.73 -15.71
N ALA A 143 3.65 20.68 -16.92
CA ALA A 143 3.26 19.42 -17.53
C ALA A 143 4.46 18.97 -18.37
N VAL A 144 5.08 17.86 -17.98
CA VAL A 144 5.85 17.03 -18.92
C VAL A 144 4.93 15.89 -19.34
#